data_AF-A0A3D0T1U6-F1
#
_entry.id   AF-A0A3D0T1U6-F1
#
_cell.length_a   1.000
_cell.length_b   1.000
_cell.length_c   1.000
_cell.angle_alpha   90.00
_cell.angle_beta   90.00
_cell.angle_gamma   90.00
#
_symmetry.space_group_name_H-M   'P 1'
#
loop_
_entity.id
_entity.type
_entity.pdbx_description
1 polymer ?
#
loop_
_entity_poly.entity_id
_entity_poly.type
_entity_poly.pdbx_seq_one_letter_code
_entity_poly.pdbx_strand_id
1 'polypeptide(L)'
;MRNLLDSVLKPVRRASDAGSAQFAEWFMQSRHRFTITGLSRSGKSMLFTSLMTILKYRSEQQYQCLPLLRYLPMDLVENMWVEPLGDLPEFPVEEHMAALEQGEWPPATESVAGFQLTVRLRQTHGVKKYLLPFTDIVFEFIDYPGEWLTDLPMLDKSFTQWSDSAWAQQMNEPQNQFAKDWHEAVSSFDFEQPPT
;
A
#
# COMPACT_ATOMS: atom_id res chain seq x y z
N MET A 1 5.05 -10.60 -12.07
CA MET A 1 5.82 -10.42 -10.81
C MET A 1 7.15 -9.68 -10.96
N ARG A 2 7.93 -9.82 -12.05
CA ARG A 2 9.19 -9.07 -12.24
C ARG A 2 9.02 -7.53 -12.28
N ASN A 3 7.90 -7.04 -12.83
CA ASN A 3 7.65 -5.60 -13.01
C ASN A 3 7.40 -4.81 -11.70
N LEU A 4 6.93 -5.46 -10.63
CA LEU A 4 6.68 -4.83 -9.32
C LEU A 4 7.96 -4.74 -8.49
N LEU A 5 8.84 -5.74 -8.57
CA LEU A 5 10.17 -5.66 -7.97
C LEU A 5 11.05 -4.63 -8.69
N ASP A 6 10.90 -4.51 -10.02
CA ASP A 6 11.58 -3.48 -10.81
C ASP A 6 11.08 -2.05 -10.54
N SER A 7 9.82 -1.84 -10.15
CA SER A 7 9.31 -0.50 -9.79
C SER A 7 9.81 -0.02 -8.43
N VAL A 8 10.06 -0.95 -7.50
CA VAL A 8 10.63 -0.68 -6.18
C VAL A 8 12.14 -0.39 -6.25
N LEU A 9 12.85 -0.98 -7.21
CA LEU A 9 14.31 -0.85 -7.39
C LEU A 9 14.73 0.26 -8.38
N LYS A 10 13.79 0.86 -9.12
CA LYS A 10 14.02 1.98 -10.05
C LYS A 10 14.50 3.32 -9.46
N PRO A 11 14.38 3.67 -8.17
CA PRO A 11 14.87 4.96 -7.68
C PRO A 11 16.38 5.18 -7.89
N VAL A 12 17.14 4.10 -8.08
CA VAL A 12 18.61 4.14 -8.20
C VAL A 12 19.09 4.36 -9.65
N ARG A 13 18.25 4.15 -10.67
CA ARG A 13 18.65 4.28 -12.09
C ARG A 13 18.10 5.50 -12.83
N ARG A 14 17.09 6.20 -12.30
CA ARG A 14 16.56 7.45 -12.91
C ARG A 14 17.31 8.74 -12.50
N ALA A 15 18.38 8.61 -11.73
CA ALA A 15 19.21 9.73 -11.29
C ALA A 15 20.11 10.35 -12.39
N SER A 16 20.04 9.89 -13.64
CA SER A 16 20.83 10.48 -14.73
C SER A 16 20.09 11.52 -15.57
N ASP A 17 18.76 11.57 -15.52
CA ASP A 17 17.95 12.27 -16.55
C ASP A 17 17.13 13.44 -16.00
N ALA A 18 17.09 13.64 -14.67
CA ALA A 18 16.37 14.73 -14.05
C ALA A 18 17.20 16.03 -14.10
N GLY A 19 16.64 17.11 -14.65
CA GLY A 19 17.29 18.43 -14.64
C GLY A 19 17.46 18.98 -13.22
N SER A 20 18.36 19.95 -13.05
CA SER A 20 18.74 20.55 -11.76
C SER A 20 17.57 21.03 -10.90
N ALA A 21 16.44 21.42 -11.51
CA ALA A 21 15.22 21.82 -10.81
C ALA A 21 14.50 20.64 -10.12
N GLN A 22 14.41 19.48 -10.78
CA GLN A 22 13.77 18.29 -10.24
C GLN A 22 14.64 17.64 -9.14
N PHE A 23 15.97 17.74 -9.27
CA PHE A 23 16.90 17.38 -8.19
C PHE A 23 16.78 18.29 -6.97
N ALA A 24 16.60 19.60 -7.18
CA ALA A 24 16.40 20.55 -6.09
C ALA A 24 15.07 20.29 -5.36
N GLU A 25 13.99 20.00 -6.07
CA GLU A 25 12.72 19.56 -5.46
C GLU A 25 12.86 18.27 -4.67
N TRP A 26 13.56 17.26 -5.22
CA TRP A 26 13.84 16.00 -4.53
C TRP A 26 14.64 16.15 -3.23
N PHE A 27 15.61 17.08 -3.20
CA PHE A 27 16.38 17.36 -1.98
C PHE A 27 15.64 18.22 -0.95
N MET A 28 14.63 18.99 -1.39
CA MET A 28 13.88 19.89 -0.51
C MET A 28 12.58 19.28 0.02
N GLN A 29 12.07 18.21 -0.59
CA GLN A 29 10.87 17.50 -0.15
C GLN A 29 11.22 16.42 0.87
N SER A 30 10.67 16.55 2.09
CA SER A 30 10.73 15.45 3.06
C SER A 30 9.68 14.42 2.67
N ARG A 31 10.13 13.23 2.24
CA ARG A 31 9.25 12.13 1.83
C ARG A 31 9.19 11.05 2.91
N HIS A 32 7.97 10.67 3.27
CA HIS A 32 7.68 9.61 4.24
C HIS A 32 6.76 8.57 3.59
N ARG A 33 7.13 7.28 3.70
CA ARG A 33 6.35 6.18 3.13
C ARG A 33 5.74 5.32 4.22
N PHE A 34 4.44 5.08 4.12
CA PHE A 34 3.68 4.18 4.98
C PHE A 34 3.15 3.03 4.14
N THR A 35 3.59 1.82 4.48
CA THR A 35 3.02 0.59 3.93
C THR A 35 2.18 -0.05 5.01
N ILE A 36 0.88 -0.21 4.73
CA ILE A 36 -0.06 -0.85 5.63
C ILE A 36 -0.38 -2.22 5.06
N THR A 37 -0.43 -3.21 5.93
CA THR A 37 -0.68 -4.60 5.57
C THR A 37 -1.47 -5.31 6.67
N GLY A 38 -1.86 -6.54 6.39
CA GLY A 38 -2.79 -7.32 7.19
C GLY A 38 -3.51 -8.34 6.30
N LEU A 39 -4.02 -9.41 6.91
CA LEU A 39 -4.79 -10.43 6.20
C LEU A 39 -6.05 -9.83 5.56
N SER A 40 -6.62 -10.54 4.61
CA SER A 40 -7.87 -10.19 3.94
C SER A 40 -8.94 -9.99 4.99
N ARG A 41 -9.76 -8.96 4.78
CA ARG A 41 -10.83 -8.53 5.70
C ARG A 41 -10.36 -8.09 7.10
N SER A 42 -9.08 -7.77 7.29
CA SER A 42 -8.58 -7.19 8.55
C SER A 42 -8.94 -5.70 8.75
N GLY A 43 -9.64 -5.08 7.79
CA GLY A 43 -10.08 -3.68 7.86
C GLY A 43 -9.15 -2.64 7.20
N LYS A 44 -8.13 -3.06 6.44
CA LYS A 44 -7.18 -2.14 5.75
C LYS A 44 -7.89 -1.15 4.83
N SER A 45 -8.80 -1.64 4.00
CA SER A 45 -9.56 -0.82 3.04
C SER A 45 -10.32 0.29 3.77
N MET A 46 -11.01 -0.04 4.86
CA MET A 46 -11.71 0.96 5.68
C MET A 46 -10.78 1.94 6.40
N LEU A 47 -9.62 1.48 6.86
CA LEU A 47 -8.60 2.36 7.43
C LEU A 47 -8.12 3.38 6.40
N PHE A 48 -7.83 2.97 5.18
CA PHE A 48 -7.43 3.88 4.11
C PHE A 48 -8.56 4.79 3.65
N THR A 49 -9.77 4.27 3.45
CA THR A 49 -10.95 5.09 3.11
C THR A 49 -11.16 6.18 4.16
N SER A 50 -11.19 5.82 5.45
CA SER A 50 -11.37 6.81 6.52
C SER A 50 -10.24 7.82 6.58
N LEU A 51 -8.98 7.38 6.43
CA LEU A 51 -7.81 8.27 6.42
C LEU A 51 -7.87 9.25 5.25
N MET A 52 -8.09 8.78 4.02
CA MET A 52 -8.21 9.62 2.83
C MET A 52 -9.35 10.62 2.97
N THR A 53 -10.51 10.17 3.43
CA THR A 53 -11.68 11.04 3.64
C THR A 53 -11.38 12.12 4.68
N ILE A 54 -10.82 11.75 5.85
CA ILE A 54 -10.44 12.71 6.90
C ILE A 54 -9.42 13.73 6.38
N LEU A 55 -8.42 13.29 5.62
CA LEU A 55 -7.42 14.18 5.03
C LEU A 55 -8.03 15.10 3.97
N LYS A 56 -8.87 14.58 3.07
CA LYS A 56 -9.60 15.39 2.06
C LYS A 56 -10.44 16.47 2.72
N TYR A 57 -11.27 16.12 3.69
CA TYR A 57 -12.07 17.08 4.46
C TYR A 57 -11.22 18.13 5.15
N ARG A 58 -10.09 17.72 5.74
CA ARG A 58 -9.17 18.63 6.40
C ARG A 58 -8.53 19.63 5.43
N SER A 59 -8.23 19.20 4.21
CA SER A 59 -7.68 20.07 3.16
C SER A 59 -8.72 21.09 2.69
N GLU A 60 -9.88 20.61 2.24
CA GLU A 60 -10.86 21.43 1.52
C GLU A 60 -11.66 22.36 2.44
N GLN A 61 -12.01 21.91 3.64
CA GLN A 61 -12.93 22.63 4.55
C GLN A 61 -12.20 23.37 5.67
N GLN A 62 -10.85 23.32 5.70
CA GLN A 62 -10.01 23.81 6.81
C GLN A 62 -10.49 23.33 8.21
N TYR A 63 -11.17 22.19 8.25
CA TYR A 63 -11.78 21.67 9.47
C TYR A 63 -10.76 20.83 10.25
N GLN A 64 -10.63 21.09 11.56
CA GLN A 64 -9.73 20.32 12.42
C GLN A 64 -10.40 19.03 12.92
N CYS A 65 -10.56 18.05 12.03
CA CYS A 65 -11.05 16.70 12.34
C CYS A 65 -10.04 15.82 13.09
N LEU A 66 -8.79 16.28 13.27
CA LEU A 66 -7.70 15.53 13.90
C LEU A 66 -7.10 16.30 15.10
N PRO A 67 -7.84 16.47 16.22
CA PRO A 67 -7.39 17.27 17.37
C PRO A 67 -6.13 16.70 18.06
N LEU A 68 -5.85 15.41 17.88
CA LEU A 68 -4.65 14.77 18.43
C LEU A 68 -3.40 14.96 17.56
N LEU A 69 -3.54 15.44 16.32
CA LEU A 69 -2.41 15.70 15.43
C LEU A 69 -1.76 17.05 15.71
N ARG A 70 -1.15 17.15 16.90
CA ARG A 70 -0.56 18.39 17.45
C ARG A 70 0.65 18.90 16.68
N TYR A 71 1.35 18.02 15.97
CA TYR A 71 2.58 18.34 15.25
C TYR A 71 2.36 18.86 13.83
N LEU A 72 1.11 18.99 13.40
CA LEU A 72 0.74 19.60 12.12
C LEU A 72 -0.38 20.61 12.36
N PRO A 73 -0.11 21.76 12.98
CA PRO A 73 -1.15 22.74 13.27
C PRO A 73 -1.67 23.38 11.96
N MET A 74 -2.98 23.65 11.91
CA MET A 74 -3.68 24.03 10.66
C MET A 74 -3.23 25.38 10.09
N ASP A 75 -2.75 26.29 10.93
CA ASP A 75 -2.25 27.61 10.56
C ASP A 75 -0.95 27.55 9.72
N LEU A 76 -0.20 26.45 9.82
CA LEU A 76 1.00 26.21 9.03
C LEU A 76 0.72 25.57 7.68
N VAL A 77 -0.44 24.91 7.53
CA VAL A 77 -0.79 24.23 6.28
C VAL A 77 -1.34 25.25 5.30
N GLU A 78 -0.57 25.53 4.25
CA GLU A 78 -1.00 26.37 3.13
C GLU A 78 -1.98 25.62 2.23
N ASN A 79 -1.63 24.39 1.87
CA ASN A 79 -2.41 23.54 0.99
C ASN A 79 -2.10 22.06 1.22
N MET A 80 -3.03 21.18 0.87
CA MET A 80 -2.85 19.74 0.92
C MET A 80 -3.62 19.07 -0.22
N TRP A 81 -3.00 18.13 -0.95
CA TRP A 81 -3.67 17.47 -2.07
C TRP A 81 -3.20 16.02 -2.22
N VAL A 82 -4.07 15.22 -2.84
CA VAL A 82 -3.81 13.79 -3.12
C VAL A 82 -3.47 13.63 -4.59
N GLU A 83 -2.48 12.79 -4.88
CA GLU A 83 -1.99 12.47 -6.22
C GLU A 83 -1.80 10.95 -6.36
N PRO A 84 -1.86 10.40 -7.58
CA PRO A 84 -1.49 9.01 -7.84
C PRO A 84 -0.04 8.71 -7.44
N LEU A 85 0.19 7.50 -6.91
CA LEU A 85 1.51 7.06 -6.48
C LEU A 85 2.24 6.28 -7.58
N GLY A 86 2.90 7.01 -8.50
CA GLY A 86 3.66 6.41 -9.60
C GLY A 86 2.78 5.56 -10.51
N ASP A 87 3.18 4.31 -10.74
CA ASP A 87 2.45 3.36 -11.59
C ASP A 87 1.50 2.45 -10.78
N LEU A 88 1.33 2.70 -9.47
CA LEU A 88 0.39 1.92 -8.66
C LEU A 88 -1.06 2.30 -9.00
N PRO A 89 -1.99 1.32 -8.97
CA PRO A 89 -3.42 1.61 -8.99
C PRO A 89 -3.79 2.63 -7.91
N GLU A 90 -4.64 3.59 -8.29
CA GLU A 90 -5.20 4.54 -7.34
C GLU A 90 -6.11 3.82 -6.36
N PHE A 91 -6.09 4.25 -5.10
CA PHE A 91 -6.98 3.69 -4.09
C PHE A 91 -8.44 4.10 -4.38
N PRO A 92 -9.40 3.15 -4.48
CA PRO A 92 -10.76 3.41 -4.95
C PRO A 92 -11.66 4.03 -3.86
N VAL A 93 -11.25 5.19 -3.33
CA VAL A 93 -11.93 5.87 -2.21
C VAL A 93 -13.38 6.24 -2.57
N GLU A 94 -13.63 6.72 -3.79
CA GLU A 94 -14.96 7.15 -4.20
C GLU A 94 -15.94 5.97 -4.32
N GLU A 95 -15.48 4.82 -4.82
CA GLU A 95 -16.27 3.58 -4.85
C GLU A 95 -16.56 3.07 -3.43
N HIS A 96 -15.55 3.14 -2.54
CA HIS A 96 -15.74 2.76 -1.14
C HIS A 96 -16.75 3.68 -0.43
N MET A 97 -16.71 4.98 -0.69
CA MET A 97 -17.68 5.93 -0.14
C MET A 97 -19.09 5.65 -0.68
N ALA A 98 -19.24 5.40 -1.98
CA ALA A 98 -20.52 5.06 -2.59
C ALA A 98 -21.14 3.77 -2.02
N ALA A 99 -20.33 2.76 -1.69
CA ALA A 99 -20.79 1.55 -1.01
C ALA A 99 -21.30 1.87 0.41
N LEU A 100 -20.56 2.68 1.16
CA LEU A 100 -20.95 3.10 2.52
C LEU A 100 -22.23 3.93 2.53
N GLU A 101 -22.45 4.78 1.52
CA GLU A 101 -23.70 5.55 1.34
C GLU A 101 -24.91 4.64 1.11
N GLN A 102 -24.69 3.46 0.53
CA GLN A 102 -25.70 2.42 0.34
C GLN A 102 -25.87 1.52 1.57
N GLY A 103 -25.09 1.75 2.64
CA GLY A 103 -25.10 0.92 3.84
C GLY A 103 -24.33 -0.40 3.70
N GLU A 104 -23.48 -0.52 2.68
CA GLU A 104 -22.67 -1.70 2.40
C GLU A 104 -21.20 -1.49 2.79
N TRP A 105 -20.54 -2.56 3.22
CA TRP A 105 -19.10 -2.52 3.43
C TRP A 105 -18.36 -2.63 2.10
N PRO A 106 -17.32 -1.81 1.86
CA PRO A 106 -16.50 -1.92 0.66
C PRO A 106 -15.86 -3.30 0.49
N PRO A 107 -15.59 -3.73 -0.76
CA PRO A 107 -14.93 -5.00 -1.02
C PRO A 107 -13.52 -5.03 -0.41
N ALA A 108 -13.02 -6.24 -0.14
CA ALA A 108 -11.67 -6.41 0.37
C ALA A 108 -10.63 -5.99 -0.69
N THR A 109 -9.52 -5.40 -0.25
CA THR A 109 -8.40 -5.09 -1.14
C THR A 109 -7.81 -6.37 -1.74
N GLU A 110 -7.96 -6.56 -3.04
CA GLU A 110 -7.40 -7.72 -3.77
C GLU A 110 -6.06 -7.42 -4.46
N SER A 111 -5.69 -6.14 -4.59
CA SER A 111 -4.48 -5.70 -5.29
C SER A 111 -3.77 -4.57 -4.55
N VAL A 112 -2.47 -4.40 -4.82
CA VAL A 112 -1.71 -3.29 -4.26
C VAL A 112 -2.24 -1.98 -4.85
N ALA A 113 -2.61 -1.04 -3.98
CA ALA A 113 -3.06 0.29 -4.35
C ALA A 113 -2.36 1.33 -3.47
N GLY A 114 -2.31 2.57 -3.92
CA GLY A 114 -1.70 3.62 -3.13
C GLY A 114 -2.03 5.02 -3.59
N PHE A 115 -1.69 5.99 -2.75
CA PHE A 115 -1.82 7.41 -3.05
C PHE A 115 -0.70 8.20 -2.38
N GLN A 116 -0.40 9.36 -2.95
CA GLN A 116 0.52 10.34 -2.41
C GLN A 116 -0.29 11.50 -1.84
N LEU A 117 0.00 11.91 -0.61
CA LEU A 117 -0.51 13.13 -0.01
C LEU A 117 0.64 14.14 0.08
N THR A 118 0.49 15.28 -0.58
CA THR A 118 1.44 16.38 -0.46
C THR A 118 0.87 17.45 0.47
N VAL A 119 1.64 17.82 1.50
CA VAL A 119 1.30 18.88 2.46
C VAL A 119 2.27 20.03 2.29
N ARG A 120 1.77 21.17 1.81
CA ARG A 120 2.53 22.40 1.68
C ARG A 120 2.46 23.20 2.97
N LEU A 121 3.61 23.42 3.59
CA LEU A 121 3.74 24.17 4.84
C LEU A 121 4.33 25.55 4.62
N ARG A 122 3.78 26.55 5.32
CA ARG A 122 4.36 27.89 5.43
C ARG A 122 5.66 27.83 6.25
N GLN A 123 6.72 28.44 5.74
CA GLN A 123 7.96 28.58 6.48
C GLN A 123 7.82 29.63 7.59
N THR A 124 8.00 29.19 8.85
CA THR A 124 7.87 30.05 10.04
C THR A 124 9.19 30.60 10.56
N HIS A 125 10.34 30.04 10.17
CA HIS A 125 11.63 30.38 10.76
C HIS A 125 12.71 30.80 9.75
N GLY A 126 13.45 31.85 10.10
CA GLY A 126 14.71 32.25 9.48
C GLY A 126 14.62 33.05 8.18
N VAL A 127 15.80 33.38 7.63
CA VAL A 127 15.99 34.14 6.39
C VAL A 127 15.41 33.40 5.16
N LYS A 128 15.22 32.07 5.27
CA LYS A 128 14.63 31.21 4.23
C LYS A 128 13.19 31.57 3.87
N LYS A 129 12.40 32.19 4.77
CA LYS A 129 11.02 32.64 4.50
C LYS A 129 10.93 33.59 3.30
N TYR A 130 11.97 34.38 3.05
CA TYR A 130 12.01 35.36 1.97
C TYR A 130 12.49 34.80 0.63
N LEU A 131 13.13 33.63 0.63
CA LEU A 131 13.64 32.96 -0.58
C LEU A 131 12.78 31.76 -1.00
N LEU A 132 12.24 31.02 -0.02
CA LEU A 132 11.39 29.84 -0.20
C LEU A 132 10.26 29.91 0.83
N PRO A 133 9.11 30.53 0.50
CA PRO A 133 8.03 30.74 1.46
C PRO A 133 7.36 29.45 1.93
N PHE A 134 7.57 28.35 1.22
CA PHE A 134 6.91 27.07 1.45
C PHE A 134 7.88 25.88 1.47
N THR A 135 7.45 24.80 2.09
CA THR A 135 8.09 23.49 1.99
C THR A 135 7.04 22.41 1.89
N ASP A 136 7.24 21.49 0.95
CA ASP A 136 6.33 20.39 0.71
C ASP A 136 6.84 19.15 1.46
N ILE A 137 5.95 18.55 2.24
CA ILE A 137 6.14 17.25 2.86
C ILE A 137 5.26 16.25 2.12
N VAL A 138 5.87 15.16 1.67
CA VAL A 138 5.20 14.15 0.86
C VAL A 138 5.01 12.89 1.69
N PHE A 139 3.77 12.43 1.79
CA PHE A 139 3.42 11.16 2.43
C PHE A 139 2.91 10.18 1.38
N GLU A 140 3.54 9.02 1.27
CA GLU A 140 3.12 7.95 0.38
C GLU A 140 2.43 6.87 1.19
N PHE A 141 1.23 6.48 0.77
CA PHE A 141 0.40 5.48 1.42
C PHE A 141 0.22 4.31 0.45
N ILE A 142 0.61 3.11 0.90
CA ILE A 142 0.55 1.88 0.09
C ILE A 142 -0.24 0.83 0.88
N ASP A 143 -1.35 0.36 0.31
CA ASP A 143 -2.10 -0.80 0.78
C ASP A 143 -1.53 -2.07 0.12
N TYR A 144 -1.07 -3.00 0.95
CA TYR A 144 -0.41 -4.22 0.51
C TYR A 144 -1.09 -5.47 1.10
N PRO A 145 -1.48 -6.46 0.28
CA PRO A 145 -2.06 -7.72 0.76
C PRO A 145 -1.11 -8.46 1.71
N GLY A 146 -1.54 -8.71 2.95
CA GLY A 146 -0.68 -9.35 3.96
C GLY A 146 -0.42 -10.83 3.68
N GLU A 147 -1.26 -11.48 2.91
CA GLU A 147 -1.10 -12.86 2.44
C GLU A 147 0.24 -13.05 1.72
N TRP A 148 0.72 -12.04 0.99
CA TRP A 148 1.98 -12.16 0.27
C TRP A 148 3.19 -12.27 1.21
N LEU A 149 3.06 -11.79 2.46
CA LEU A 149 4.09 -12.00 3.48
C LEU A 149 4.13 -13.45 3.97
N THR A 150 3.03 -14.20 3.83
CA THR A 150 2.97 -15.61 4.23
C THR A 150 3.80 -16.50 3.31
N ASP A 151 4.11 -16.03 2.10
CA ASP A 151 4.97 -16.72 1.14
C ASP A 151 6.47 -16.47 1.37
N LEU A 152 6.86 -15.50 2.20
CA LEU A 152 8.28 -15.19 2.45
C LEU A 152 9.13 -16.41 2.86
N PRO A 153 8.65 -17.35 3.71
CA PRO A 153 9.40 -18.57 4.03
C PRO A 153 9.68 -19.48 2.84
N MET A 154 9.01 -19.29 1.69
CA MET A 154 9.29 -20.06 0.47
C MET A 154 10.64 -19.69 -0.15
N LEU A 155 11.18 -18.49 0.12
CA LEU A 155 12.48 -18.06 -0.42
C LEU A 155 13.63 -19.00 0.00
N ASP A 156 13.49 -19.63 1.17
CA ASP A 156 14.50 -20.52 1.75
C ASP A 156 14.16 -22.01 1.57
N LYS A 157 13.13 -22.35 0.77
CA LYS A 157 12.66 -23.72 0.54
C LYS A 157 12.80 -24.12 -0.92
N SER A 158 13.30 -25.33 -1.16
CA SER A 158 13.10 -26.00 -2.45
C SER A 158 11.63 -26.37 -2.65
N PHE A 159 11.23 -26.63 -3.90
CA PHE A 159 9.89 -27.10 -4.23
C PHE A 159 9.49 -28.33 -3.39
N THR A 160 10.37 -29.33 -3.28
CA THR A 160 10.12 -30.55 -2.49
C THR A 160 9.84 -30.22 -1.02
N GLN A 161 10.68 -29.40 -0.37
CA GLN A 161 10.50 -29.03 1.03
C GLN A 161 9.21 -28.24 1.27
N TRP A 162 8.83 -27.38 0.33
CA TRP A 162 7.56 -26.66 0.42
C TRP A 162 6.37 -27.62 0.26
N SER A 163 6.40 -28.49 -0.75
CA SER A 163 5.35 -29.48 -1.03
C SER A 163 5.13 -30.43 0.14
N ASP A 164 6.19 -30.94 0.76
CA ASP A 164 6.10 -31.79 1.95
C ASP A 164 5.43 -31.05 3.12
N SER A 165 5.80 -29.77 3.31
CA SER A 165 5.21 -28.96 4.39
C SER A 165 3.74 -28.62 4.15
N ALA A 166 3.35 -28.36 2.89
CA ALA A 166 1.97 -28.11 2.51
C ALA A 166 1.12 -29.38 2.67
N TRP A 167 1.62 -30.52 2.21
CA TRP A 167 0.95 -31.82 2.37
C TRP A 167 0.73 -32.15 3.85
N ALA A 168 1.76 -31.99 4.68
CA ALA A 168 1.65 -32.20 6.13
C ALA A 168 0.61 -31.27 6.78
N GLN A 169 0.51 -30.01 6.35
CA GLN A 169 -0.53 -29.10 6.83
C GLN A 169 -1.93 -29.55 6.41
N GLN A 170 -2.12 -29.99 5.17
CA GLN A 170 -3.40 -30.48 4.65
C GLN A 170 -3.92 -31.74 5.36
N MET A 171 -3.04 -32.55 5.96
CA MET A 171 -3.45 -33.70 6.76
C MET A 171 -4.12 -33.32 8.10
N ASN A 172 -3.96 -32.08 8.57
CA ASN A 172 -4.55 -31.59 9.81
C ASN A 172 -5.93 -30.96 9.58
N GLU A 173 -6.77 -30.92 10.63
CA GLU A 173 -8.06 -30.24 10.58
C GLU A 173 -7.91 -28.72 10.79
N PRO A 174 -8.73 -27.88 10.12
CA PRO A 174 -9.85 -28.24 9.26
C PRO A 174 -9.48 -28.53 7.79
N GLN A 175 -8.21 -28.40 7.41
CA GLN A 175 -7.79 -28.50 6.00
C GLN A 175 -8.08 -29.87 5.40
N ASN A 176 -7.94 -30.93 6.20
CA ASN A 176 -8.21 -32.30 5.78
C ASN A 176 -9.63 -32.45 5.22
N GLN A 177 -10.64 -31.87 5.88
CA GLN A 177 -12.02 -31.89 5.41
C GLN A 177 -12.20 -31.33 4.00
N PHE A 178 -11.50 -30.25 3.67
CA PHE A 178 -11.61 -29.58 2.36
C PHE A 178 -10.72 -30.22 1.29
N ALA A 179 -9.68 -30.95 1.68
CA ALA A 179 -8.69 -31.51 0.76
C ALA A 179 -8.91 -32.99 0.42
N LYS A 180 -10.00 -33.63 0.90
CA LYS A 180 -10.26 -35.06 0.67
C LYS A 180 -10.24 -35.46 -0.81
N ASP A 181 -11.04 -34.80 -1.63
CA ASP A 181 -11.14 -35.09 -3.06
C ASP A 181 -9.78 -34.92 -3.77
N TRP A 182 -8.99 -33.93 -3.32
CA TRP A 182 -7.63 -33.72 -3.81
C TRP A 182 -6.69 -34.87 -3.41
N HIS A 183 -6.72 -35.29 -2.15
CA HIS A 183 -5.91 -36.43 -1.68
C HIS A 183 -6.28 -37.73 -2.41
N GLU A 184 -7.57 -37.97 -2.65
CA GLU A 184 -8.05 -39.11 -3.43
C GLU A 184 -7.54 -39.06 -4.87
N ALA A 185 -7.64 -37.90 -5.53
CA ALA A 185 -7.12 -37.69 -6.88
C ALA A 185 -5.60 -37.93 -6.96
N VAL A 186 -4.82 -37.37 -6.03
CA VAL A 186 -3.37 -37.60 -5.96
C VAL A 186 -3.03 -39.07 -5.73
N SER A 187 -3.78 -39.77 -4.86
CA SER A 187 -3.53 -41.18 -4.54
C SER A 187 -3.82 -42.13 -5.71
N SER A 188 -4.72 -41.72 -6.61
CA SER A 188 -5.14 -42.49 -7.79
C SER A 188 -4.38 -42.08 -9.07
N PHE A 189 -3.59 -41.01 -9.01
CA PHE A 189 -2.79 -40.54 -10.14
C PHE A 189 -1.52 -41.36 -10.30
N ASP A 190 -1.27 -41.86 -11.52
CA ASP A 190 -0.01 -42.49 -11.88
C ASP A 190 1.02 -41.41 -12.25
N PHE A 191 2.02 -41.22 -11.41
CA PHE A 191 3.10 -40.25 -11.64
C PHE A 191 4.12 -40.68 -12.69
N GLU A 192 4.13 -41.95 -13.08
CA GLU A 192 5.05 -42.51 -14.07
C GLU A 192 4.45 -42.57 -15.47
N GLN A 193 3.17 -42.20 -15.63
CA GLN A 193 2.54 -42.17 -16.95
C GLN A 193 3.16 -41.07 -17.82
N PRO A 194 3.32 -41.29 -19.14
CA PRO A 194 3.83 -40.26 -20.05
C PRO A 194 2.86 -39.07 -20.12
N PRO A 195 3.36 -37.82 -20.26
CA PRO A 195 2.51 -36.64 -20.37
C PRO A 195 1.64 -36.72 -21.63
N THR A 196 0.33 -36.60 -21.44
CA THR A 196 -0.68 -36.53 -22.51
C THR A 196 -0.79 -35.14 -23.12
#